data_AF-A0A9D2G5K3-F1
#
_entry.id   AF-A0A9D2G5K3-F1
#
_cell.length_a   1.000
_cell.length_b   1.000
_cell.length_c   1.000
_cell.angle_alpha   90.00
_cell.angle_beta   90.00
_cell.angle_gamma   90.00
#
_symmetry.space_group_name_H-M   'P 1'
#
loop_
_entity.id
_entity.type
_entity.pdbx_description
1 polymer ?
#
loop_
_entity_poly.entity_id
_entity_poly.type
_entity_poly.pdbx_seq_one_letter_code
_entity_poly.pdbx_strand_id
1 'polypeptide(L)'
;MGSDHRGELTKEKTGVKGQGIALAAAAVLTACLSGCGEQEVHRHEIVYVEGCAPTCTEAGLSGYWECTDCGERFSDEAGEHPAEPEVLSALGHNFAVEETPATCEEAGLFASVCLRCGLREEEAIPATEHLFGSWFTTREPTCGEEGEETRVCALCGRLETRPLSALVHEFDGDNTCLNCDYTCVATPGLSYTPVLGADGNPEGYAVSRGTAEAEEIVIAPYHERLPVVAVADDGFRNSIRLRSVRCYAPIRTIGTNAFRGCAWLEEIVLPESVEVLEEAAFYACSAARTLSIGSRLTSVAPRSFYGMQQLETISVSEDNPVYAGEGNCLVERATGILLLGAGESVIPDGVRSIADYAFYDNRKIESVELPAGVISIGVSAFGGCEALTSFAFRGTESEWARVEKGQEWRDHSPFGEIRFGSKGAS
;
A
#
# COMPACT_ATOMS: atom_id res chain seq x y z
N MET A 1 -14.47 43.83 5.89
CA MET A 1 -13.98 44.23 4.56
C MET A 1 -13.66 42.91 3.84
N GLY A 2 -14.52 42.29 3.06
CA GLY A 2 -15.47 42.83 2.09
C GLY A 2 -14.82 42.79 0.71
N SER A 3 -14.97 41.68 -0.01
CA SER A 3 -15.15 41.65 -1.47
C SER A 3 -15.31 40.22 -1.99
N ASP A 4 -16.45 40.01 -2.64
CA ASP A 4 -16.84 38.88 -3.47
C ASP A 4 -15.81 38.48 -4.51
N HIS A 5 -15.71 37.17 -4.77
CA HIS A 5 -15.54 36.67 -6.13
C HIS A 5 -16.31 35.35 -6.29
N ARG A 6 -17.46 35.44 -6.98
CA ARG A 6 -18.10 34.32 -7.69
C ARG A 6 -17.18 33.94 -8.86
N GLY A 7 -16.73 32.70 -8.88
CA GLY A 7 -16.01 32.08 -9.99
C GLY A 7 -16.63 30.72 -10.27
N GLU A 8 -17.09 30.56 -11.50
CA GLU A 8 -17.79 29.41 -12.05
C GLU A 8 -17.01 28.10 -11.88
N LEU A 9 -17.68 27.06 -11.37
CA LEU A 9 -17.21 25.68 -11.47
C LEU A 9 -18.00 24.99 -12.57
N THR A 10 -17.38 24.95 -13.74
CA THR A 10 -17.64 23.97 -14.80
C THR A 10 -17.39 22.57 -14.23
N LYS A 11 -18.42 21.71 -14.20
CA LYS A 11 -18.24 20.26 -14.17
C LYS A 11 -19.05 19.59 -15.26
N GLU A 12 -18.26 19.14 -16.25
CA GLU A 12 -18.40 17.96 -17.08
C GLU A 12 -19.58 17.05 -16.76
N LYS A 13 -20.52 16.96 -17.70
CA LYS A 13 -21.45 15.82 -17.80
C LYS A 13 -20.67 14.60 -18.30
N THR A 14 -20.24 13.75 -17.39
CA THR A 14 -19.86 12.37 -17.71
C THR A 14 -21.12 11.57 -17.99
N GLY A 15 -21.25 11.09 -19.23
CA GLY A 15 -22.29 10.17 -19.62
C GLY A 15 -22.09 8.80 -18.99
N VAL A 16 -23.18 8.22 -18.50
CA VAL A 16 -23.33 6.77 -18.41
C VAL A 16 -24.72 6.41 -18.95
N LYS A 17 -24.68 5.41 -19.83
CA LYS A 17 -25.75 4.85 -20.64
C LYS A 17 -26.87 4.27 -19.75
N GLY A 18 -28.10 4.70 -20.00
CA GLY A 18 -29.32 3.93 -19.72
C GLY A 18 -30.01 3.65 -21.04
N GLN A 19 -29.78 2.46 -21.59
CA GLN A 19 -30.49 1.93 -22.76
C GLN A 19 -31.86 1.39 -22.32
N GLY A 20 -32.86 1.55 -23.19
CA GLY A 20 -34.23 1.04 -23.04
C GLY A 20 -35.15 2.12 -22.45
N ILE A 21 -36.24 2.55 -23.08
CA ILE A 21 -37.20 1.83 -23.92
C ILE A 21 -37.67 2.82 -24.99
N ALA A 22 -37.27 2.61 -26.25
CA ALA A 22 -37.85 3.34 -27.37
C ALA A 22 -39.25 2.78 -27.63
N LEU A 23 -40.26 3.65 -27.59
CA LEU A 23 -41.65 3.36 -27.93
C LEU A 23 -41.71 2.65 -29.28
N ALA A 24 -42.10 1.38 -29.23
CA ALA A 24 -42.63 0.65 -30.36
C ALA A 24 -44.10 1.02 -30.53
N ALA A 25 -44.41 1.81 -31.55
CA ALA A 25 -45.72 1.83 -32.23
C ALA A 25 -45.60 2.62 -33.54
N ALA A 26 -44.70 2.16 -34.43
CA ALA A 26 -44.65 2.58 -35.82
C ALA A 26 -44.91 1.34 -36.70
N ALA A 27 -46.19 0.98 -36.82
CA ALA A 27 -46.77 0.10 -37.82
C ALA A 27 -48.27 0.28 -37.62
N VAL A 28 -49.01 0.83 -38.58
CA VAL A 28 -49.69 0.13 -39.67
C VAL A 28 -50.41 1.28 -40.39
N LEU A 29 -50.17 1.64 -41.66
CA LEU A 29 -50.71 1.03 -42.88
C LEU A 29 -50.22 1.94 -44.04
N THR A 30 -49.26 1.48 -44.84
CA THR A 30 -49.01 2.06 -46.17
C THR A 30 -49.21 0.95 -47.19
N ALA A 31 -50.44 0.80 -47.68
CA ALA A 31 -50.73 -0.03 -48.83
C ALA A 31 -51.95 0.53 -49.59
N CYS A 32 -51.81 0.51 -50.92
CA CYS A 32 -52.85 0.71 -51.94
C CYS A 32 -53.20 2.15 -52.37
N LEU A 33 -52.30 2.73 -53.17
CA LEU A 33 -52.68 3.61 -54.28
C LEU A 33 -53.23 2.74 -55.43
N SER A 34 -54.55 2.62 -55.52
CA SER A 34 -55.30 2.46 -56.78
C SER A 34 -56.80 2.28 -56.51
N GLY A 35 -57.62 3.16 -57.08
CA GLY A 35 -59.04 2.89 -57.30
C GLY A 35 -59.97 3.98 -56.76
N CYS A 36 -60.51 4.80 -57.66
CA CYS A 36 -61.76 5.50 -57.42
C CYS A 36 -62.86 4.47 -57.08
N GLY A 37 -63.64 4.73 -56.03
CA GLY A 37 -64.84 3.96 -55.69
C GLY A 37 -65.67 4.75 -54.69
N GLU A 38 -66.93 4.98 -55.05
CA GLU A 38 -67.96 5.78 -54.38
C GLU A 38 -68.02 5.63 -52.85
N GLN A 39 -68.09 6.75 -52.12
CA GLN A 39 -68.44 6.79 -50.70
C GLN A 39 -69.87 6.25 -50.53
N GLU A 40 -70.01 5.00 -50.08
CA GLU A 40 -71.23 4.56 -49.43
C GLU A 40 -71.39 5.33 -48.11
N VAL A 41 -72.39 6.19 -48.09
CA VAL A 41 -72.82 6.94 -46.91
C VAL A 41 -73.43 5.94 -45.93
N HIS A 42 -72.62 5.27 -45.12
CA HIS A 42 -73.12 4.55 -43.96
C HIS A 42 -73.51 5.57 -42.87
N ARG A 43 -74.54 5.25 -42.09
CA ARG A 43 -74.98 6.09 -40.99
C ARG A 43 -74.09 5.78 -39.80
N HIS A 44 -73.32 6.76 -39.33
CA HIS A 44 -72.45 6.57 -38.17
C HIS A 44 -73.29 6.20 -36.93
N GLU A 45 -73.02 5.03 -36.33
CA GLU A 45 -73.49 4.67 -34.99
C GLU A 45 -72.41 5.10 -33.99
N ILE A 46 -72.70 6.18 -33.26
CA ILE A 46 -71.69 6.93 -32.52
C ILE A 46 -71.89 6.72 -31.02
N VAL A 47 -70.79 6.41 -30.34
CA VAL A 47 -70.75 6.24 -28.89
C VAL A 47 -69.78 7.24 -28.27
N TYR A 48 -70.12 7.76 -27.09
CA TYR A 48 -69.22 8.62 -26.34
C TYR A 48 -68.20 7.77 -25.56
N VAL A 49 -66.92 8.13 -25.69
CA VAL A 49 -65.83 7.59 -24.90
C VAL A 49 -65.43 8.64 -23.87
N GLU A 50 -65.58 8.32 -22.59
CA GLU A 50 -65.14 9.21 -21.50
C GLU A 50 -63.63 9.46 -21.57
N GLY A 51 -63.24 10.72 -21.40
CA GLY A 51 -61.84 11.10 -21.37
C GLY A 51 -61.11 10.55 -20.14
N CYS A 52 -59.80 10.40 -20.24
CA CYS A 52 -58.94 10.08 -19.10
C CYS A 52 -58.26 11.34 -18.57
N ALA A 53 -58.35 11.58 -17.26
CA ALA A 53 -57.65 12.71 -16.64
C ALA A 53 -56.12 12.49 -16.68
N PRO A 54 -55.31 13.54 -16.89
CA PRO A 54 -53.86 13.43 -16.87
C PRO A 54 -53.35 13.05 -15.48
N THR A 55 -52.31 12.22 -15.42
CA THR A 55 -51.59 11.90 -14.18
C THR A 55 -50.27 12.70 -14.13
N CYS A 56 -49.43 12.46 -13.12
CA CYS A 56 -48.12 13.12 -13.03
C CYS A 56 -47.20 12.76 -14.20
N THR A 57 -47.32 11.54 -14.75
CA THR A 57 -46.42 11.00 -15.77
C THR A 57 -47.09 10.74 -17.12
N GLU A 58 -48.40 10.51 -17.13
CA GLU A 58 -49.15 10.19 -18.35
C GLU A 58 -50.07 11.35 -18.74
N ALA A 59 -50.06 11.67 -20.02
CA ALA A 59 -50.98 12.62 -20.62
C ALA A 59 -52.41 12.06 -20.56
N GLY A 60 -53.38 12.93 -20.28
CA GLY A 60 -54.79 12.61 -20.35
C GLY A 60 -55.33 12.81 -21.76
N LEU A 61 -56.56 12.37 -21.98
CA LEU A 61 -57.31 12.59 -23.21
C LEU A 61 -58.66 13.18 -22.85
N SER A 62 -59.06 14.23 -23.56
CA SER A 62 -60.45 14.70 -23.51
C SER A 62 -61.40 13.63 -24.05
N GLY A 63 -62.64 13.60 -23.55
CA GLY A 63 -63.63 12.64 -24.04
C GLY A 63 -64.07 13.00 -25.46
N TYR A 64 -64.36 11.97 -26.26
CA TYR A 64 -64.64 12.10 -27.68
C TYR A 64 -65.73 11.13 -28.11
N TRP A 65 -66.29 11.37 -29.28
CA TRP A 65 -67.31 10.50 -29.88
C TRP A 65 -66.66 9.63 -30.95
N GLU A 66 -66.95 8.33 -30.98
CA GLU A 66 -66.35 7.37 -31.92
C GLU A 66 -67.45 6.56 -32.62
N CYS A 67 -67.32 6.40 -33.94
CA CYS A 67 -68.21 5.53 -34.70
C CYS A 67 -67.78 4.07 -34.51
N THR A 68 -68.68 3.21 -34.04
CA THR A 68 -68.39 1.79 -33.78
C THR A 68 -68.10 0.98 -35.05
N ASP A 69 -68.54 1.47 -36.21
CA ASP A 69 -68.42 0.76 -37.48
C ASP A 69 -67.14 1.11 -38.25
N CYS A 70 -66.67 2.36 -38.19
CA CYS A 70 -65.51 2.84 -38.96
C CYS A 70 -64.33 3.31 -38.11
N GLY A 71 -64.51 3.56 -36.81
CA GLY A 71 -63.47 4.03 -35.89
C GLY A 71 -63.08 5.50 -36.06
N GLU A 72 -63.79 6.26 -36.91
CA GLU A 72 -63.58 7.71 -37.01
C GLU A 72 -64.08 8.42 -35.75
N ARG A 73 -63.37 9.50 -35.39
CA ARG A 73 -63.60 10.28 -34.15
C ARG A 73 -64.23 11.62 -34.47
N PHE A 74 -65.15 12.05 -33.62
CA PHE A 74 -66.00 13.21 -33.83
C PHE A 74 -66.10 14.08 -32.58
N SER A 75 -66.34 15.37 -32.80
CA SER A 75 -66.55 16.37 -31.74
C SER A 75 -68.01 16.51 -31.31
N ASP A 76 -68.95 15.83 -31.98
CA ASP A 76 -70.39 15.87 -31.73
C ASP A 76 -71.04 14.48 -31.77
N GLU A 77 -72.22 14.37 -31.14
CA GLU A 77 -73.05 13.14 -31.11
C GLU A 77 -73.66 12.81 -32.49
N ALA A 78 -73.68 13.77 -33.42
CA ALA A 78 -74.26 13.62 -34.76
C ALA A 78 -73.27 13.02 -35.77
N GLY A 79 -71.95 13.07 -35.52
CA GLY A 79 -70.90 12.57 -36.41
C GLY A 79 -70.71 13.40 -37.66
N GLU A 80 -71.01 14.69 -37.58
CA GLU A 80 -70.93 15.60 -38.72
C GLU A 80 -69.57 16.32 -38.75
N HIS A 81 -68.87 16.38 -37.61
CA HIS A 81 -67.61 17.10 -37.46
C HIS A 81 -66.48 16.18 -36.96
N PRO A 82 -65.72 15.55 -37.88
CA PRO A 82 -64.54 14.76 -37.54
C PRO A 82 -63.52 15.59 -36.76
N ALA A 83 -63.05 15.07 -35.63
CA ALA A 83 -62.08 15.75 -34.76
C ALA A 83 -61.28 14.74 -33.94
N GLU A 84 -59.99 15.01 -33.76
CA GLU A 84 -59.15 14.23 -32.84
C GLU A 84 -59.32 14.72 -31.39
N PRO A 85 -59.31 13.81 -30.40
CA PRO A 85 -59.37 14.21 -28.99
C PRO A 85 -58.15 15.05 -28.60
N GLU A 86 -58.39 16.11 -27.85
CA GLU A 86 -57.32 16.94 -27.29
C GLU A 86 -56.49 16.14 -26.28
N VAL A 87 -55.17 16.16 -26.47
CA VAL A 87 -54.20 15.57 -25.54
C VAL A 87 -53.93 16.54 -24.40
N LEU A 88 -54.35 16.16 -23.20
CA LEU A 88 -54.09 16.92 -21.97
C LEU A 88 -52.70 16.59 -21.47
N SER A 89 -51.83 17.60 -21.39
CA SER A 89 -50.45 17.39 -20.90
C SER A 89 -50.44 16.77 -19.50
N ALA A 90 -49.46 15.88 -19.27
CA ALA A 90 -49.23 15.33 -17.94
C ALA A 90 -49.04 16.46 -16.91
N LEU A 91 -49.57 16.27 -15.71
CA LEU A 91 -49.62 17.28 -14.66
C LEU A 91 -48.22 17.67 -14.14
N GLY A 92 -47.22 16.82 -14.39
CA GLY A 92 -45.88 16.95 -13.83
C GLY A 92 -45.84 16.69 -12.32
N HIS A 93 -44.63 16.67 -11.77
CA HIS A 93 -44.42 16.47 -10.34
C HIS A 93 -44.37 17.79 -9.57
N ASN A 94 -44.92 17.79 -8.37
CA ASN A 94 -44.79 18.86 -7.39
C ASN A 94 -44.18 18.27 -6.10
N PHE A 95 -42.87 18.35 -5.98
CA PHE A 95 -42.12 17.72 -4.90
C PHE A 95 -42.03 18.61 -3.66
N ALA A 96 -42.29 18.03 -2.49
CA ALA A 96 -41.91 18.56 -1.19
C ALA A 96 -40.57 17.92 -0.75
N VAL A 97 -39.77 18.66 0.00
CA VAL A 97 -38.44 18.23 0.43
C VAL A 97 -38.48 17.83 1.92
N GLU A 98 -37.89 16.68 2.24
CA GLU A 98 -37.64 16.19 3.58
C GLU A 98 -36.13 16.00 3.77
N GLU A 99 -35.52 16.60 4.79
CA GLU A 99 -34.08 16.51 5.06
C GLU A 99 -33.80 16.00 6.48
N THR A 100 -32.92 15.00 6.56
CA THR A 100 -32.33 14.51 7.79
C THR A 100 -30.82 14.79 7.72
N PRO A 101 -30.26 15.66 8.57
CA PRO A 101 -28.86 16.04 8.46
C PRO A 101 -27.92 14.88 8.80
N ALA A 102 -26.79 14.80 8.11
CA ALA A 102 -25.73 13.86 8.43
C ALA A 102 -24.98 14.25 9.71
N THR A 103 -24.43 13.26 10.41
CA THR A 103 -23.52 13.42 11.55
C THR A 103 -22.17 12.79 11.24
N CYS A 104 -21.19 12.88 12.14
CA CYS A 104 -19.90 12.22 11.94
C CYS A 104 -19.92 10.70 12.14
N GLU A 105 -21.08 10.13 12.43
CA GLU A 105 -21.28 8.68 12.63
C GLU A 105 -22.33 8.10 11.68
N GLU A 106 -23.37 8.89 11.36
CA GLU A 106 -24.52 8.45 10.57
C GLU A 106 -24.70 9.34 9.34
N ALA A 107 -24.93 8.70 8.19
CA ALA A 107 -25.33 9.40 6.97
C ALA A 107 -26.70 10.06 7.16
N GLY A 108 -26.86 11.24 6.58
CA GLY A 108 -28.14 11.92 6.47
C GLY A 108 -28.94 11.42 5.28
N LEU A 109 -30.12 12.00 5.10
CA LEU A 109 -31.03 11.65 4.01
C LEU A 109 -31.67 12.91 3.44
N PHE A 110 -31.59 13.06 2.12
CA PHE A 110 -32.40 13.99 1.36
C PHE A 110 -33.49 13.20 0.65
N ALA A 111 -34.75 13.57 0.82
CA ALA A 111 -35.86 12.95 0.13
C ALA A 111 -36.76 14.00 -0.52
N SER A 112 -37.18 13.75 -1.75
CA SER A 112 -38.19 14.54 -2.44
C SER A 112 -39.45 13.70 -2.69
N VAL A 113 -40.61 14.20 -2.27
CA VAL A 113 -41.89 13.46 -2.32
C VAL A 113 -42.92 14.27 -3.10
N CYS A 114 -43.44 13.71 -4.19
CA CYS A 114 -44.49 14.36 -4.97
C CYS A 114 -45.81 14.36 -4.20
N LEU A 115 -46.34 15.55 -3.91
CA LEU A 115 -47.58 15.72 -3.13
C LEU A 115 -48.84 15.19 -3.82
N ARG A 116 -48.76 14.87 -5.12
CA ARG A 116 -49.90 14.39 -5.92
C ARG A 116 -49.93 12.88 -6.09
N CYS A 117 -48.79 12.26 -6.40
CA CYS A 117 -48.72 10.82 -6.69
C CYS A 117 -47.93 10.01 -5.64
N GLY A 118 -47.28 10.66 -4.67
CA GLY A 118 -46.48 9.99 -3.65
C GLY A 118 -45.15 9.44 -4.16
N LEU A 119 -44.74 9.72 -5.41
CA LEU A 119 -43.42 9.36 -5.91
C LEU A 119 -42.35 9.96 -4.99
N ARG A 120 -41.46 9.09 -4.50
CA ARG A 120 -40.40 9.42 -3.54
C ARG A 120 -39.05 9.11 -4.17
N GLU A 121 -38.18 10.12 -4.19
CA GLU A 121 -36.80 10.02 -4.63
C GLU A 121 -35.89 10.32 -3.43
N GLU A 122 -34.94 9.45 -3.16
CA GLU A 122 -34.05 9.55 -2.00
C GLU A 122 -32.59 9.57 -2.42
N GLU A 123 -31.82 10.43 -1.76
CA GLU A 123 -30.37 10.52 -1.89
C GLU A 123 -29.73 10.55 -0.50
N ALA A 124 -28.74 9.69 -0.29
CA ALA A 124 -28.01 9.65 0.98
C ALA A 124 -27.04 10.84 1.05
N ILE A 125 -27.05 11.54 2.18
CA ILE A 125 -26.06 12.57 2.50
C ILE A 125 -24.92 11.86 3.25
N PRO A 126 -23.68 11.81 2.73
CA PRO A 126 -22.58 11.13 3.41
C PRO A 126 -22.38 11.64 4.84
N ALA A 127 -22.02 10.73 5.75
CA ALA A 127 -21.61 11.11 7.11
C ALA A 127 -20.49 12.15 7.05
N THR A 128 -20.52 13.12 7.97
CA THR A 128 -19.45 14.12 8.05
C THR A 128 -18.16 13.46 8.55
N GLU A 129 -17.01 14.07 8.28
CA GLU A 129 -15.77 13.58 8.87
C GLU A 129 -15.70 13.90 10.38
N HIS A 130 -14.90 13.12 11.12
CA HIS A 130 -14.63 13.38 12.52
C HIS A 130 -13.80 14.66 12.68
N LEU A 131 -14.21 15.53 13.60
CA LEU A 131 -13.46 16.73 13.96
C LEU A 131 -12.60 16.44 15.19
N PHE A 132 -11.54 15.66 15.01
CA PHE A 132 -10.62 15.36 16.10
C PHE A 132 -9.77 16.58 16.52
N GLY A 133 -9.64 16.78 17.82
CA GLY A 133 -8.71 17.75 18.40
C GLY A 133 -7.24 17.29 18.33
N SER A 134 -6.37 18.06 18.99
CA SER A 134 -4.97 17.69 19.18
C SER A 134 -4.84 16.42 20.02
N TRP A 135 -3.82 15.63 19.72
CA TRP A 135 -3.40 14.51 20.55
C TRP A 135 -2.93 15.00 21.93
N PHE A 136 -3.20 14.21 22.96
CA PHE A 136 -2.63 14.38 24.29
C PHE A 136 -2.24 13.01 24.88
N THR A 137 -1.18 12.98 25.68
CA THR A 137 -0.66 11.74 26.28
C THR A 137 -1.62 11.23 27.36
N THR A 138 -2.11 9.99 27.20
CA THR A 138 -2.91 9.28 28.20
C THR A 138 -2.07 8.33 29.04
N ARG A 139 -0.97 7.83 28.49
CA ARG A 139 0.02 7.02 29.19
C ARG A 139 1.42 7.41 28.72
N GLU A 140 2.28 7.83 29.65
CA GLU A 140 3.67 8.11 29.33
C GLU A 140 4.40 6.80 28.96
N PRO A 141 5.27 6.81 27.93
CA PRO A 141 6.13 5.68 27.65
C PRO A 141 7.16 5.50 28.78
N THR A 142 7.53 4.26 29.08
CA THR A 142 8.64 3.95 29.98
C THR A 142 9.75 3.25 29.20
N CYS A 143 10.88 2.98 29.85
CA CYS A 143 11.90 2.15 29.23
C CYS A 143 11.35 0.74 28.95
N GLY A 144 11.26 0.38 27.68
CA GLY A 144 10.78 -0.95 27.24
C GLY A 144 9.25 -1.12 27.16
N GLU A 145 8.43 -0.13 27.53
CA GLU A 145 6.98 -0.18 27.35
C GLU A 145 6.49 1.07 26.59
N GLU A 146 5.67 0.85 25.56
CA GLU A 146 5.08 1.92 24.76
C GLU A 146 4.13 2.79 25.61
N GLY A 147 4.11 4.08 25.29
CA GLY A 147 3.11 5.01 25.80
C GLY A 147 1.85 5.03 24.93
N GLU A 148 0.94 5.96 25.21
CA GLU A 148 -0.29 6.13 24.44
C GLU A 148 -0.66 7.62 24.36
N GLU A 149 -1.07 8.06 23.17
CA GLU A 149 -1.79 9.33 22.99
C GLU A 149 -3.22 9.07 22.57
N THR A 150 -4.11 9.96 22.98
CA THR A 150 -5.51 9.96 22.61
C THR A 150 -5.91 11.31 22.03
N ARG A 151 -6.82 11.34 21.06
CA ARG A 151 -7.54 12.54 20.64
C ARG A 151 -9.05 12.29 20.65
N VAL A 152 -9.83 13.34 20.86
CA VAL A 152 -11.29 13.27 20.96
C VAL A 152 -11.94 14.02 19.82
N CYS A 153 -12.96 13.42 19.20
CA CYS A 153 -13.81 14.10 18.24
C CYS A 153 -14.70 15.12 18.96
N ALA A 154 -14.63 16.39 18.57
CA ALA A 154 -15.41 17.46 19.19
C ALA A 154 -16.93 17.34 18.93
N LEU A 155 -17.34 16.53 17.94
CA LEU A 155 -18.73 16.37 17.54
C LEU A 155 -19.43 15.20 18.28
N CYS A 156 -18.81 14.02 18.33
CA CYS A 156 -19.43 12.83 18.93
C CYS A 156 -18.73 12.31 20.20
N GLY A 157 -17.57 12.86 20.58
CA GLY A 157 -16.81 12.38 21.73
C GLY A 157 -16.05 11.07 21.50
N ARG A 158 -16.03 10.54 20.26
CA ARG A 158 -15.24 9.35 19.91
C ARG A 158 -13.77 9.59 20.23
N LEU A 159 -13.16 8.57 20.83
CA LEU A 159 -11.73 8.53 21.12
C LEU A 159 -11.01 7.81 19.99
N GLU A 160 -9.86 8.35 19.61
CA GLU A 160 -8.90 7.68 18.75
C GLU A 160 -7.56 7.64 19.50
N THR A 161 -6.93 6.47 19.52
CA THR A 161 -5.70 6.22 20.28
C THR A 161 -4.57 5.84 19.32
N ARG A 162 -3.34 6.21 19.67
CA ARG A 162 -2.13 5.75 18.98
C ARG A 162 -1.00 5.45 19.97
N PRO A 163 -0.12 4.49 19.68
CA PRO A 163 1.02 4.20 20.55
C PRO A 163 2.07 5.31 20.48
N LEU A 164 2.79 5.52 21.59
CA LEU A 164 4.06 6.24 21.62
C LEU A 164 5.19 5.24 21.79
N SER A 165 6.27 5.41 21.02
CA SER A 165 7.44 4.55 21.16
C SER A 165 7.96 4.53 22.61
N ALA A 166 8.28 3.33 23.09
CA ALA A 166 8.94 3.15 24.38
C ALA A 166 10.22 4.00 24.46
N LEU A 167 10.55 4.48 25.66
CA LEU A 167 11.85 5.10 25.89
C LEU A 167 12.95 4.04 25.74
N VAL A 168 14.10 4.45 25.22
CA VAL A 168 15.30 3.60 25.24
C VAL A 168 15.93 3.64 26.64
N HIS A 169 16.64 2.57 27.02
CA HIS A 169 17.40 2.59 28.26
C HIS A 169 18.61 3.53 28.11
N GLU A 170 18.71 4.50 29.01
CA GLU A 170 19.94 5.26 29.25
C GLU A 170 20.63 4.65 30.46
N PHE A 171 21.88 4.20 30.32
CA PHE A 171 22.61 3.50 31.37
C PHE A 171 23.74 4.36 31.96
N ASP A 172 23.98 4.19 33.26
CA ASP A 172 25.21 4.66 33.90
C ASP A 172 26.39 3.70 33.67
N GLY A 173 27.58 4.08 34.15
CA GLY A 173 28.80 3.27 34.00
C GLY A 173 28.80 1.94 34.77
N ASP A 174 27.80 1.70 35.62
CA ASP A 174 27.58 0.44 36.33
C ASP A 174 26.44 -0.38 35.69
N ASN A 175 26.02 -0.03 34.46
CA ASN A 175 24.96 -0.67 33.68
C ASN A 175 23.55 -0.60 34.32
N THR A 176 23.31 0.39 35.18
CA THR A 176 21.99 0.65 35.77
C THR A 176 21.27 1.71 34.94
N CYS A 177 20.01 1.47 34.61
CA CYS A 177 19.22 2.43 33.85
C CYS A 177 18.92 3.67 34.71
N LEU A 178 19.04 4.86 34.13
CA LEU A 178 18.77 6.14 34.78
C LEU A 178 17.27 6.43 34.90
N ASN A 179 16.46 5.77 34.06
CA ASN A 179 15.04 6.05 33.88
C ASN A 179 14.13 4.91 34.39
N CYS A 180 14.69 3.80 34.85
CA CYS A 180 13.96 2.71 35.50
C CYS A 180 14.88 1.82 36.36
N ASP A 181 14.31 0.90 37.14
CA ASP A 181 15.06 0.01 38.05
C ASP A 181 15.80 -1.14 37.34
N TYR A 182 15.91 -1.11 36.01
CA TYR A 182 16.57 -2.16 35.23
C TYR A 182 18.10 -2.04 35.33
N THR A 183 18.77 -3.16 35.60
CA THR A 183 20.23 -3.29 35.51
C THR A 183 20.58 -4.31 34.43
N CYS A 184 21.36 -3.90 33.44
CA CYS A 184 21.80 -4.79 32.38
C CYS A 184 22.96 -5.67 32.87
N VAL A 185 22.77 -6.99 32.80
CA VAL A 185 23.81 -7.97 33.13
C VAL A 185 24.30 -8.62 31.84
N ALA A 186 25.58 -8.43 31.53
CA ALA A 186 26.21 -9.07 30.38
C ALA A 186 26.24 -10.59 30.53
N THR A 187 26.20 -11.32 29.41
CA THR A 187 26.32 -12.78 29.45
C THR A 187 27.66 -13.20 30.10
N PRO A 188 27.65 -14.09 31.10
CA PRO A 188 28.89 -14.59 31.70
C PRO A 188 29.80 -15.28 30.68
N GLY A 189 31.10 -15.04 30.80
CA GLY A 189 32.13 -15.64 29.94
C GLY A 189 32.49 -14.80 28.71
N LEU A 190 31.82 -13.67 28.46
CA LEU A 190 32.24 -12.72 27.44
C LEU A 190 33.64 -12.17 27.75
N SER A 191 34.44 -11.98 26.70
CA SER A 191 35.78 -11.41 26.76
C SER A 191 35.79 -10.00 26.16
N TYR A 192 36.59 -9.11 26.75
CA TYR A 192 36.66 -7.70 26.38
C TYR A 192 38.11 -7.31 26.08
N THR A 193 38.34 -6.77 24.88
CA THR A 193 39.66 -6.31 24.44
C THR A 193 39.66 -4.78 24.36
N PRO A 194 40.61 -4.06 24.98
CA PRO A 194 40.66 -2.60 24.91
C PRO A 194 40.74 -2.10 23.46
N VAL A 195 39.92 -1.11 23.12
CA VAL A 195 40.02 -0.34 21.88
C VAL A 195 40.76 0.94 22.21
N LEU A 196 41.93 1.12 21.60
CA LEU A 196 42.79 2.26 21.88
C LEU A 196 42.50 3.41 20.92
N GLY A 197 42.39 4.61 21.48
CA GLY A 197 42.33 5.86 20.74
C GLY A 197 43.66 6.23 20.08
N ALA A 198 43.65 7.32 19.32
CA ALA A 198 44.86 7.83 18.65
C ALA A 198 45.97 8.25 19.64
N ASP A 199 45.60 8.54 20.88
CA ASP A 199 46.50 8.89 21.99
C ASP A 199 47.04 7.66 22.74
N GLY A 200 46.61 6.45 22.37
CA GLY A 200 47.00 5.19 23.01
C GLY A 200 46.22 4.86 24.29
N ASN A 201 45.24 5.68 24.69
CA ASN A 201 44.37 5.41 25.83
C ASN A 201 43.15 4.58 25.42
N PRO A 202 42.59 3.74 26.32
CA PRO A 202 41.38 2.99 26.02
C PRO A 202 40.17 3.91 25.90
N GLU A 203 39.55 3.92 24.73
CA GLU A 203 38.29 4.65 24.46
C GLU A 203 37.05 3.77 24.70
N GLY A 204 37.25 2.47 24.87
CA GLY A 204 36.22 1.49 25.12
C GLY A 204 36.73 0.06 24.98
N TYR A 205 35.80 -0.88 24.89
CA TYR A 205 36.08 -2.29 24.72
C TYR A 205 35.44 -2.87 23.46
N ALA A 206 36.15 -3.81 22.82
CA ALA A 206 35.62 -4.70 21.81
C ALA A 206 35.21 -6.01 22.48
N VAL A 207 33.95 -6.40 22.35
CA VAL A 207 33.42 -7.63 22.93
C VAL A 207 33.63 -8.83 22.01
N SER A 208 33.91 -9.98 22.60
CA SER A 208 33.99 -11.28 21.94
C SER A 208 33.38 -12.36 22.83
N ARG A 209 33.08 -13.52 22.25
CA ARG A 209 32.45 -14.66 22.92
C ARG A 209 33.20 -15.09 24.17
N GLY A 210 34.53 -15.07 24.17
CA GLY A 210 35.34 -15.63 25.26
C GLY A 210 34.99 -17.09 25.51
N THR A 211 34.56 -17.41 26.73
CA THR A 211 34.06 -18.73 27.15
C THR A 211 32.53 -18.81 27.18
N ALA A 212 31.81 -17.77 26.74
CA ALA A 212 30.37 -17.77 26.73
C ALA A 212 29.80 -18.86 25.80
N GLU A 213 28.90 -19.67 26.34
CA GLU A 213 28.13 -20.67 25.62
C GLU A 213 26.64 -20.51 25.95
N ALA A 214 26.04 -19.46 25.43
CA ALA A 214 24.61 -19.19 25.57
C ALA A 214 23.93 -19.11 24.20
N GLU A 215 22.62 -19.37 24.17
CA GLU A 215 21.80 -19.18 22.97
C GLU A 215 21.45 -17.69 22.75
N GLU A 216 21.25 -16.93 23.82
CA GLU A 216 21.11 -15.47 23.79
C GLU A 216 22.37 -14.84 24.41
N ILE A 217 23.03 -13.95 23.66
CA ILE A 217 24.13 -13.12 24.16
C ILE A 217 23.60 -11.73 24.48
N VAL A 218 23.77 -11.30 25.73
CA VAL A 218 23.50 -9.94 26.18
C VAL A 218 24.81 -9.18 26.25
N ILE A 219 24.93 -8.14 25.44
CA ILE A 219 26.07 -7.21 25.46
C ILE A 219 25.65 -5.99 26.28
N ALA A 220 26.23 -5.83 27.46
CA ALA A 220 26.01 -4.67 28.33
C ALA A 220 26.72 -3.42 27.79
N PRO A 221 26.21 -2.22 28.12
CA PRO A 221 26.75 -0.98 27.56
C PRO A 221 28.16 -0.63 28.04
N TYR A 222 28.50 -1.00 29.27
CA TYR A 222 29.78 -0.72 29.88
C TYR A 222 30.46 -1.98 30.42
N HIS A 223 31.77 -2.03 30.26
CA HIS A 223 32.67 -2.97 30.91
C HIS A 223 33.74 -2.17 31.65
N GLU A 224 33.94 -2.43 32.94
CA GLU A 224 34.89 -1.68 33.78
C GLU A 224 34.73 -0.15 33.69
N ARG A 225 33.47 0.32 33.61
CA ARG A 225 33.08 1.74 33.48
C ARG A 225 33.52 2.43 32.19
N LEU A 226 34.00 1.68 31.20
CA LEU A 226 34.22 2.16 29.83
C LEU A 226 33.19 1.54 28.87
N PRO A 227 32.78 2.27 27.83
CA PRO A 227 31.76 1.78 26.91
C PRO A 227 32.26 0.58 26.11
N VAL A 228 31.37 -0.35 25.80
CA VAL A 228 31.62 -1.38 24.79
C VAL A 228 31.29 -0.77 23.43
N VAL A 229 32.29 -0.58 22.57
CA VAL A 229 32.18 0.22 21.34
C VAL A 229 32.34 -0.60 20.07
N ALA A 230 32.70 -1.87 20.18
CA ALA A 230 32.91 -2.73 19.01
C ALA A 230 32.60 -4.20 19.32
N VAL A 231 32.35 -4.97 18.27
CA VAL A 231 32.51 -6.43 18.30
C VAL A 231 33.86 -6.75 17.68
N ALA A 232 34.69 -7.51 18.40
CA ALA A 232 36.04 -7.82 17.97
C ALA A 232 36.08 -8.70 16.71
N ASP A 233 37.21 -8.66 16.00
CA ASP A 233 37.52 -9.60 14.93
C ASP A 233 37.41 -11.04 15.42
N ASP A 234 36.79 -11.89 14.61
CA ASP A 234 36.46 -13.28 14.92
C ASP A 234 35.66 -13.44 16.24
N GLY A 235 35.08 -12.36 16.79
CA GLY A 235 34.63 -12.29 18.18
C GLY A 235 33.62 -13.37 18.57
N PHE A 236 32.65 -13.65 17.70
CA PHE A 236 31.64 -14.70 17.83
C PHE A 236 31.73 -15.73 16.70
N ARG A 237 32.87 -15.85 16.02
CA ARG A 237 33.02 -16.76 14.88
C ARG A 237 32.67 -18.21 15.26
N ASN A 238 31.90 -18.87 14.39
CA ASN A 238 31.41 -20.24 14.53
C ASN A 238 30.69 -20.50 15.85
N SER A 239 29.97 -19.51 16.38
CA SER A 239 29.13 -19.68 17.57
C SER A 239 27.86 -20.46 17.22
N ILE A 240 27.98 -21.78 17.09
CA ILE A 240 26.88 -22.65 16.64
C ILE A 240 25.71 -22.77 17.62
N ARG A 241 25.84 -22.23 18.85
CA ARG A 241 24.74 -22.14 19.82
C ARG A 241 24.02 -20.80 19.77
N LEU A 242 24.66 -19.77 19.20
CA LEU A 242 24.12 -18.41 19.20
C LEU A 242 22.88 -18.33 18.32
N ARG A 243 21.76 -17.94 18.92
CA ARG A 243 20.46 -17.72 18.27
C ARG A 243 20.06 -16.26 18.21
N SER A 244 20.43 -15.47 19.22
CA SER A 244 20.10 -14.05 19.29
C SER A 244 21.17 -13.25 20.05
N VAL A 245 21.29 -11.98 19.68
CA VAL A 245 22.16 -11.02 20.37
C VAL A 245 21.30 -9.84 20.81
N ARG A 246 21.25 -9.60 22.11
CA ARG A 246 20.63 -8.42 22.70
C ARG A 246 21.72 -7.41 23.03
N CYS A 247 21.79 -6.33 22.26
CA CYS A 247 22.82 -5.31 22.41
C CYS A 247 22.26 -4.05 23.07
N TYR A 248 22.84 -3.65 24.19
CA TYR A 248 22.59 -2.35 24.84
C TYR A 248 23.76 -1.39 24.67
N ALA A 249 24.84 -1.85 24.05
CA ALA A 249 26.07 -1.11 23.90
C ALA A 249 26.07 -0.22 22.66
N PRO A 250 26.75 0.95 22.72
CA PRO A 250 26.91 1.84 21.58
C PRO A 250 27.98 1.30 20.61
N ILE A 251 27.76 0.10 20.07
CA ILE A 251 28.64 -0.55 19.10
C ILE A 251 28.73 0.33 17.86
N ARG A 252 29.94 0.74 17.48
CA ARG A 252 30.25 1.49 16.26
C ARG A 252 30.76 0.57 15.14
N THR A 253 31.58 -0.42 15.49
CA THR A 253 32.21 -1.31 14.51
C THR A 253 31.92 -2.77 14.83
N ILE A 254 31.54 -3.53 13.81
CA ILE A 254 31.49 -4.99 13.86
C ILE A 254 32.67 -5.52 13.03
N GLY A 255 33.63 -6.12 13.73
CA GLY A 255 34.92 -6.52 13.17
C GLY A 255 34.87 -7.66 12.15
N THR A 256 36.02 -7.91 11.57
CA THR A 256 36.21 -8.88 10.49
C THR A 256 35.86 -10.29 10.97
N ASN A 257 35.02 -11.02 10.21
CA ASN A 257 34.48 -12.32 10.58
C ASN A 257 33.74 -12.39 11.94
N ALA A 258 33.32 -11.25 12.53
CA ALA A 258 32.80 -11.19 13.90
C ALA A 258 31.73 -12.26 14.21
N PHE A 259 30.74 -12.43 13.34
CA PHE A 259 29.67 -13.44 13.47
C PHE A 259 29.74 -14.52 12.39
N ARG A 260 30.88 -14.67 11.71
CA ARG A 260 31.02 -15.64 10.63
C ARG A 260 30.68 -17.05 11.11
N GLY A 261 29.79 -17.74 10.39
CA GLY A 261 29.40 -19.11 10.69
C GLY A 261 28.54 -19.25 11.95
N CYS A 262 27.93 -18.17 12.45
CA CYS A 262 26.83 -18.25 13.41
C CYS A 262 25.57 -18.79 12.72
N ALA A 263 25.62 -20.06 12.31
CA ALA A 263 24.65 -20.67 11.41
C ALA A 263 23.22 -20.74 11.97
N TRP A 264 23.06 -20.52 13.28
CA TRP A 264 21.78 -20.57 14.01
C TRP A 264 21.30 -19.20 14.50
N LEU A 265 22.02 -18.10 14.19
CA LEU A 265 21.59 -16.75 14.50
C LEU A 265 20.33 -16.44 13.69
N GLU A 266 19.20 -16.23 14.37
CA GLU A 266 17.88 -16.13 13.74
C GLU A 266 17.51 -14.69 13.35
N GLU A 267 18.06 -13.71 14.06
CA GLU A 267 17.76 -12.29 13.88
C GLU A 267 19.06 -11.48 13.99
N ILE A 268 19.22 -10.53 13.07
CA ILE A 268 20.33 -9.57 13.06
C ILE A 268 19.75 -8.17 13.20
N VAL A 269 19.97 -7.55 14.36
CA VAL A 269 19.63 -6.14 14.62
C VAL A 269 20.91 -5.35 14.75
N LEU A 270 21.16 -4.46 13.78
CA LEU A 270 22.24 -3.48 13.83
C LEU A 270 21.68 -2.19 14.44
N PRO A 271 21.98 -1.89 15.72
CA PRO A 271 21.40 -0.72 16.38
C PRO A 271 21.83 0.59 15.72
N GLU A 272 21.12 1.67 16.07
CA GLU A 272 21.34 3.03 15.56
C GLU A 272 22.79 3.52 15.68
N SER A 273 23.62 2.94 16.56
CA SER A 273 25.02 3.32 16.76
C SER A 273 26.00 2.69 15.78
N VAL A 274 25.64 1.61 15.07
CA VAL A 274 26.58 0.86 14.22
C VAL A 274 26.90 1.68 12.98
N GLU A 275 28.19 1.94 12.76
CA GLU A 275 28.70 2.77 11.67
C GLU A 275 29.36 1.93 10.58
N VAL A 276 30.04 0.83 10.95
CA VAL A 276 30.87 0.03 10.04
C VAL A 276 30.68 -1.46 10.27
N LEU A 277 30.45 -2.21 9.18
CA LEU A 277 30.60 -3.66 9.12
C LEU A 277 31.87 -3.99 8.33
N GLU A 278 32.78 -4.73 8.97
CA GLU A 278 33.99 -5.21 8.31
C GLU A 278 33.79 -6.52 7.54
N GLU A 279 34.85 -6.96 6.86
CA GLU A 279 34.79 -8.05 5.89
C GLU A 279 34.18 -9.31 6.52
N ALA A 280 33.20 -9.89 5.82
CA ALA A 280 32.57 -11.15 6.21
C ALA A 280 31.95 -11.15 7.62
N ALA A 281 31.56 -9.98 8.16
CA ALA A 281 30.99 -9.84 9.50
C ALA A 281 29.88 -10.86 9.82
N PHE A 282 28.91 -11.07 8.93
CA PHE A 282 27.81 -12.03 9.09
C PHE A 282 27.84 -13.16 8.04
N TYR A 283 29.02 -13.47 7.50
CA TYR A 283 29.16 -14.54 6.51
C TYR A 283 28.64 -15.88 7.04
N ALA A 284 27.80 -16.57 6.26
CA ALA A 284 27.18 -17.85 6.60
C ALA A 284 26.33 -17.84 7.89
N CYS A 285 25.66 -16.72 8.20
CA CYS A 285 24.55 -16.69 9.16
C CYS A 285 23.27 -17.25 8.50
N SER A 286 23.28 -18.54 8.20
CA SER A 286 22.30 -19.18 7.32
C SER A 286 20.87 -19.23 7.85
N ALA A 287 20.67 -19.15 9.17
CA ALA A 287 19.34 -19.17 9.79
C ALA A 287 18.73 -17.78 9.98
N ALA A 288 19.44 -16.70 9.65
CA ALA A 288 18.94 -15.35 9.85
C ALA A 288 17.69 -15.13 8.98
N ARG A 289 16.57 -14.79 9.63
CA ARG A 289 15.28 -14.49 9.00
C ARG A 289 15.06 -13.01 8.82
N THR A 290 15.57 -12.20 9.75
CA THR A 290 15.40 -10.74 9.75
C THR A 290 16.76 -10.04 9.80
N LEU A 291 16.87 -8.95 9.04
CA LEU A 291 17.95 -7.99 9.12
C LEU A 291 17.36 -6.60 9.33
N SER A 292 17.74 -5.94 10.44
CA SER A 292 17.38 -4.55 10.73
C SER A 292 18.63 -3.70 10.81
N ILE A 293 18.61 -2.55 10.13
CA ILE A 293 19.75 -1.64 10.01
C ILE A 293 19.38 -0.25 10.52
N GLY A 294 20.10 0.24 11.54
CA GLY A 294 19.96 1.59 12.08
C GLY A 294 20.45 2.72 11.17
N SER A 295 20.27 3.96 11.61
CA SER A 295 20.49 5.18 10.79
C SER A 295 21.95 5.55 10.56
N ARG A 296 22.89 5.09 11.41
CA ARG A 296 24.30 5.50 11.33
C ARG A 296 25.20 4.57 10.51
N LEU A 297 24.68 3.47 9.96
CA LEU A 297 25.51 2.58 9.15
C LEU A 297 25.95 3.29 7.87
N THR A 298 27.27 3.43 7.69
CA THR A 298 27.87 4.15 6.55
C THR A 298 28.75 3.27 5.67
N SER A 299 29.18 2.10 6.16
CA SER A 299 30.04 1.20 5.39
C SER A 299 29.71 -0.27 5.65
N VAL A 300 29.52 -1.01 4.57
CA VAL A 300 29.38 -2.47 4.55
C VAL A 300 30.49 -3.04 3.70
N ALA A 301 31.43 -3.76 4.32
CA ALA A 301 32.52 -4.40 3.61
C ALA A 301 32.03 -5.63 2.79
N PRO A 302 32.82 -6.07 1.79
CA PRO A 302 32.50 -7.24 0.99
C PRO A 302 32.22 -8.49 1.83
N ARG A 303 31.36 -9.37 1.29
CA ARG A 303 31.00 -10.66 1.89
C ARG A 303 30.30 -10.62 3.24
N SER A 304 30.00 -9.43 3.78
CA SER A 304 29.36 -9.26 5.10
C SER A 304 28.08 -10.08 5.24
N PHE A 305 27.34 -10.24 4.15
CA PHE A 305 25.99 -10.82 4.13
C PHE A 305 25.89 -12.13 3.34
N TYR A 306 27.01 -12.73 2.93
CA TYR A 306 26.98 -13.90 2.06
C TYR A 306 26.46 -15.13 2.80
N GLY A 307 25.61 -15.91 2.14
CA GLY A 307 25.07 -17.15 2.69
C GLY A 307 23.94 -16.97 3.71
N MET A 308 23.24 -15.84 3.71
CA MET A 308 21.99 -15.64 4.46
C MET A 308 20.78 -16.24 3.71
N GLN A 309 20.78 -17.57 3.59
CA GLN A 309 19.87 -18.34 2.72
C GLN A 309 18.40 -18.33 3.16
N GLN A 310 18.12 -17.98 4.42
CA GLN A 310 16.77 -17.98 5.00
C GLN A 310 16.23 -16.57 5.24
N LEU A 311 16.92 -15.53 4.78
CA LEU A 311 16.53 -14.15 5.03
C LEU A 311 15.18 -13.86 4.38
N GLU A 312 14.23 -13.44 5.20
CA GLU A 312 12.85 -13.17 4.80
C GLU A 312 12.60 -11.68 4.64
N THR A 313 13.15 -10.87 5.55
CA THR A 313 12.89 -9.43 5.59
C THR A 313 14.14 -8.61 5.88
N ILE A 314 14.31 -7.53 5.12
CA ILE A 314 15.29 -6.47 5.35
C ILE A 314 14.53 -5.20 5.71
N SER A 315 14.91 -4.57 6.81
CA SER A 315 14.45 -3.24 7.21
C SER A 315 15.65 -2.32 7.42
N VAL A 316 15.53 -1.08 6.96
CA VAL A 316 16.55 -0.05 7.12
C VAL A 316 15.84 1.19 7.64
N SER A 317 16.42 1.85 8.65
CA SER A 317 15.93 3.11 9.18
C SER A 317 15.76 4.14 8.05
N GLU A 318 14.62 4.84 8.02
CA GLU A 318 14.34 5.87 7.00
C GLU A 318 15.35 7.02 7.07
N ASP A 319 15.93 7.25 8.25
CA ASP A 319 16.94 8.27 8.50
C ASP A 319 18.35 7.86 8.03
N ASN A 320 18.55 6.62 7.54
CA ASN A 320 19.86 6.20 7.04
C ASN A 320 20.20 6.92 5.72
N PRO A 321 21.29 7.74 5.70
CA PRO A 321 21.62 8.55 4.54
C PRO A 321 22.35 7.79 3.43
N VAL A 322 22.88 6.58 3.72
CA VAL A 322 23.72 5.80 2.79
C VAL A 322 22.95 4.63 2.19
N TYR A 323 22.15 3.94 3.01
CA TYR A 323 21.45 2.72 2.63
C TYR A 323 19.93 2.90 2.66
N ALA A 324 19.26 2.16 1.79
CA ALA A 324 17.81 2.08 1.72
C ALA A 324 17.36 0.62 1.78
N GLY A 325 16.24 0.38 2.46
CA GLY A 325 15.52 -0.89 2.49
C GLY A 325 14.29 -0.79 1.60
N GLU A 326 14.43 -1.04 0.30
CA GLU A 326 13.37 -0.84 -0.68
C GLU A 326 13.08 -2.17 -1.41
N GLY A 327 11.80 -2.55 -1.45
CA GLY A 327 11.38 -3.82 -2.09
C GLY A 327 12.09 -5.05 -1.52
N ASN A 328 12.33 -5.06 -0.20
CA ASN A 328 13.07 -6.11 0.51
C ASN A 328 14.53 -6.28 0.05
N CYS A 329 15.12 -5.21 -0.49
CA CYS A 329 16.51 -5.14 -0.92
C CYS A 329 17.26 -4.11 -0.08
N LEU A 330 18.51 -4.41 0.25
CA LEU A 330 19.48 -3.45 0.77
C LEU A 330 20.20 -2.78 -0.40
N VAL A 331 19.97 -1.47 -0.58
CA VAL A 331 20.53 -0.69 -1.69
C VAL A 331 21.38 0.45 -1.16
N GLU A 332 22.59 0.62 -1.70
CA GLU A 332 23.40 1.82 -1.48
C GLU A 332 22.88 2.97 -2.36
N ARG A 333 22.41 4.05 -1.72
CA ARG A 333 21.71 5.17 -2.38
C ARG A 333 22.57 5.88 -3.42
N ALA A 334 23.85 6.11 -3.11
CA ALA A 334 24.72 6.94 -3.95
C ALA A 334 25.07 6.28 -5.29
N THR A 335 25.25 4.96 -5.29
CA THR A 335 25.71 4.19 -6.45
C THR A 335 24.57 3.42 -7.13
N GLY A 336 23.47 3.16 -6.41
CA GLY A 336 22.41 2.27 -6.86
C GLY A 336 22.85 0.79 -6.85
N ILE A 337 23.83 0.42 -6.02
CA ILE A 337 24.25 -0.97 -5.86
C ILE A 337 23.28 -1.69 -4.93
N LEU A 338 22.66 -2.76 -5.41
CA LEU A 338 21.90 -3.71 -4.59
C LEU A 338 22.88 -4.69 -3.95
N LEU A 339 23.05 -4.60 -2.63
CA LEU A 339 24.02 -5.37 -1.85
C LEU A 339 23.49 -6.74 -1.43
N LEU A 340 22.18 -6.82 -1.15
CA LEU A 340 21.52 -8.01 -0.62
C LEU A 340 20.01 -7.93 -0.90
N GLY A 341 19.39 -9.05 -1.28
CA GLY A 341 17.94 -9.19 -1.35
C GLY A 341 17.44 -10.36 -0.51
N ALA A 342 16.28 -10.19 0.11
CA ALA A 342 15.64 -11.18 0.98
C ALA A 342 14.32 -11.69 0.41
N GLY A 343 13.94 -12.90 0.79
CA GLY A 343 12.62 -13.48 0.49
C GLY A 343 12.19 -13.29 -0.98
N GLU A 344 10.93 -12.91 -1.15
CA GLU A 344 10.40 -12.37 -2.41
C GLU A 344 10.76 -10.88 -2.52
N SER A 345 11.93 -10.60 -3.09
CA SER A 345 12.37 -9.22 -3.33
C SER A 345 11.75 -8.62 -4.58
N VAL A 346 11.45 -7.32 -4.53
CA VAL A 346 11.13 -6.48 -5.68
C VAL A 346 12.29 -5.53 -5.90
N ILE A 347 13.04 -5.68 -6.99
CA ILE A 347 14.21 -4.85 -7.25
C ILE A 347 13.74 -3.41 -7.58
N PRO A 348 14.11 -2.40 -6.78
CA PRO A 348 13.57 -1.05 -6.93
C PRO A 348 14.11 -0.35 -8.17
N ASP A 349 13.31 0.59 -8.70
CA ASP A 349 13.76 1.47 -9.76
C ASP A 349 14.91 2.36 -9.26
N GLY A 350 15.96 2.53 -10.07
CA GLY A 350 17.18 3.25 -9.68
C GLY A 350 18.38 2.36 -9.41
N VAL A 351 18.17 1.04 -9.20
CA VAL A 351 19.27 0.07 -9.13
C VAL A 351 20.06 0.05 -10.45
N ARG A 352 21.38 0.20 -10.34
CA ARG A 352 22.33 0.19 -11.46
C ARG A 352 23.14 -1.09 -11.50
N SER A 353 23.44 -1.66 -10.35
CA SER A 353 24.31 -2.82 -10.24
C SER A 353 23.81 -3.77 -9.18
N ILE A 354 23.91 -5.06 -9.45
CA ILE A 354 23.62 -6.11 -8.47
C ILE A 354 24.95 -6.66 -7.99
N ALA A 355 25.21 -6.58 -6.68
CA ALA A 355 26.47 -7.01 -6.11
C ALA A 355 26.68 -8.53 -6.25
N ASP A 356 27.95 -8.93 -6.13
CA ASP A 356 28.34 -10.33 -6.04
C ASP A 356 27.55 -11.00 -4.89
N TYR A 357 26.95 -12.16 -5.18
CA TYR A 357 26.15 -12.97 -4.24
C TYR A 357 24.91 -12.28 -3.63
N ALA A 358 24.40 -11.18 -4.22
CA ALA A 358 23.30 -10.40 -3.63
C ALA A 358 22.01 -11.21 -3.35
N PHE A 359 21.71 -12.23 -4.15
CA PHE A 359 20.59 -13.18 -3.97
C PHE A 359 21.07 -14.63 -3.86
N TYR A 360 22.37 -14.86 -3.57
CA TYR A 360 22.93 -16.20 -3.59
C TYR A 360 22.20 -17.15 -2.63
N ASP A 361 21.83 -18.34 -3.14
CA ASP A 361 21.03 -19.35 -2.46
C ASP A 361 19.71 -18.84 -1.87
N ASN A 362 19.14 -17.75 -2.42
CA ASN A 362 17.79 -17.32 -2.06
C ASN A 362 16.78 -18.36 -2.58
N ARG A 363 16.21 -19.14 -1.65
CA ARG A 363 15.27 -20.23 -1.95
C ARG A 363 13.81 -19.78 -2.05
N LYS A 364 13.54 -18.49 -1.91
CA LYS A 364 12.17 -17.93 -1.87
C LYS A 364 11.84 -17.06 -3.08
N ILE A 365 12.83 -16.54 -3.79
CA ILE A 365 12.60 -15.67 -4.95
C ILE A 365 12.15 -16.49 -6.17
N GLU A 366 10.88 -16.40 -6.54
CA GLU A 366 10.32 -17.16 -7.67
C GLU A 366 10.44 -16.42 -9.01
N SER A 367 10.40 -15.09 -8.95
CA SER A 367 10.47 -14.24 -10.13
C SER A 367 11.27 -12.98 -9.88
N VAL A 368 12.04 -12.57 -10.89
CA VAL A 368 12.83 -11.35 -10.88
C VAL A 368 12.44 -10.50 -12.08
N GLU A 369 12.20 -9.22 -11.83
CA GLU A 369 12.09 -8.19 -12.87
C GLU A 369 13.16 -7.13 -12.64
N LEU A 370 14.13 -7.05 -13.55
CA LEU A 370 15.20 -6.06 -13.50
C LEU A 370 14.78 -4.74 -14.16
N PRO A 371 15.02 -3.58 -13.50
CA PRO A 371 14.86 -2.28 -14.13
C PRO A 371 15.77 -2.11 -15.36
N ALA A 372 15.33 -1.33 -16.34
CA ALA A 372 16.10 -1.07 -17.56
C ALA A 372 17.45 -0.37 -17.31
N GLY A 373 17.60 0.28 -16.15
CA GLY A 373 18.79 1.01 -15.75
C GLY A 373 19.94 0.15 -15.24
N VAL A 374 19.74 -1.17 -15.04
CA VAL A 374 20.77 -2.10 -14.59
C VAL A 374 21.83 -2.27 -15.67
N ILE A 375 23.10 -2.08 -15.31
CA ILE A 375 24.26 -2.17 -16.20
C ILE A 375 25.23 -3.30 -15.82
N SER A 376 25.18 -3.80 -14.59
CA SER A 376 26.01 -4.93 -14.17
C SER A 376 25.33 -5.87 -13.17
N ILE A 377 25.67 -7.14 -13.26
CA ILE A 377 25.25 -8.23 -12.38
C ILE A 377 26.50 -8.94 -11.90
N GLY A 378 26.70 -9.02 -10.59
CA GLY A 378 27.88 -9.61 -9.97
C GLY A 378 28.01 -11.12 -10.13
N VAL A 379 29.15 -11.62 -9.68
CA VAL A 379 29.48 -13.06 -9.59
C VAL A 379 28.44 -13.75 -8.72
N SER A 380 27.87 -14.84 -9.23
CA SER A 380 26.87 -15.66 -8.53
C SER A 380 25.70 -14.87 -7.91
N ALA A 381 25.37 -13.69 -8.44
CA ALA A 381 24.35 -12.80 -7.87
C ALA A 381 23.00 -13.51 -7.66
N PHE A 382 22.59 -14.36 -8.61
CA PHE A 382 21.43 -15.26 -8.54
C PHE A 382 21.88 -16.73 -8.59
N GLY A 383 23.07 -17.04 -8.09
CA GLY A 383 23.53 -18.43 -7.96
C GLY A 383 22.67 -19.18 -6.94
N GLY A 384 22.25 -20.41 -7.21
CA GLY A 384 21.52 -21.25 -6.26
C GLY A 384 20.09 -20.79 -5.93
N CYS A 385 19.52 -19.85 -6.70
CA CYS A 385 18.11 -19.48 -6.57
C CYS A 385 17.21 -20.57 -7.19
N GLU A 386 17.10 -21.72 -6.52
CA GLU A 386 16.40 -22.90 -7.03
C GLU A 386 14.90 -22.67 -7.29
N ALA A 387 14.30 -21.67 -6.65
CA ALA A 387 12.90 -21.28 -6.86
C ALA A 387 12.70 -20.33 -8.05
N LEU A 388 13.77 -19.73 -8.60
CA LEU A 388 13.70 -18.66 -9.60
C LEU A 388 13.36 -19.18 -10.99
N THR A 389 12.06 -19.23 -11.30
CA THR A 389 11.54 -19.79 -12.56
C THR A 389 11.24 -18.73 -13.63
N SER A 390 11.12 -17.45 -13.26
CA SER A 390 10.80 -16.36 -14.19
C SER A 390 11.78 -15.20 -14.06
N PHE A 391 12.38 -14.78 -15.18
CA PHE A 391 13.29 -13.64 -15.21
C PHE A 391 12.91 -12.67 -16.32
N ALA A 392 12.78 -11.39 -15.98
CA ALA A 392 12.43 -10.31 -16.90
C ALA A 392 13.40 -9.14 -16.76
N PHE A 393 13.60 -8.42 -17.86
CA PHE A 393 14.35 -7.17 -17.93
C PHE A 393 13.47 -6.13 -18.61
N ARG A 394 13.20 -5.01 -17.93
CA ARG A 394 12.30 -3.95 -18.43
C ARG A 394 12.83 -3.24 -19.68
N GLY A 395 14.12 -3.35 -19.97
CA GLY A 395 14.75 -2.79 -21.17
C GLY A 395 14.62 -3.70 -22.40
N THR A 396 15.32 -3.30 -23.45
CA THR A 396 15.41 -4.00 -24.73
C THR A 396 16.47 -5.11 -24.69
N GLU A 397 16.37 -6.07 -25.62
CA GLU A 397 17.38 -7.12 -25.78
C GLU A 397 18.78 -6.55 -26.08
N SER A 398 18.85 -5.44 -26.83
CA SER A 398 20.10 -4.73 -27.12
C SER A 398 20.73 -4.10 -25.86
N GLU A 399 19.93 -3.57 -24.94
CA GLU A 399 20.40 -3.09 -23.64
C GLU A 399 20.88 -4.25 -22.77
N TRP A 400 20.13 -5.34 -22.72
CA TRP A 400 20.51 -6.55 -21.99
C TRP A 400 21.84 -7.15 -22.44
N ALA A 401 22.11 -7.13 -23.75
CA ALA A 401 23.39 -7.59 -24.30
C ALA A 401 24.60 -6.78 -23.79
N ARG A 402 24.39 -5.53 -23.36
CA ARG A 402 25.45 -4.66 -22.79
C ARG A 402 25.60 -4.79 -21.28
N VAL A 403 24.64 -5.40 -20.59
CA VAL A 403 24.74 -5.64 -19.15
C VAL A 403 25.91 -6.58 -18.88
N GLU A 404 26.88 -6.14 -18.09
CA GLU A 404 28.00 -6.96 -17.65
C GLU A 404 27.52 -8.03 -16.67
N LYS A 405 27.92 -9.28 -16.88
CA LYS A 405 27.46 -10.42 -16.08
C LYS A 405 28.67 -11.14 -15.53
N GLY A 406 28.74 -11.24 -14.21
CA GLY A 406 29.78 -11.97 -13.50
C GLY A 406 29.76 -13.46 -13.81
N GLN A 407 30.85 -14.13 -13.45
CA GLN A 407 30.93 -15.59 -13.53
C GLN A 407 29.75 -16.22 -12.77
N GLU A 408 29.12 -17.24 -13.36
CA GLU A 408 28.08 -18.03 -12.70
C GLU A 408 26.93 -17.19 -12.12
N TRP A 409 26.66 -16.00 -12.67
CA TRP A 409 25.68 -15.03 -12.14
C TRP A 409 24.27 -15.60 -11.91
N ARG A 410 23.91 -16.72 -12.56
CA ARG A 410 22.64 -17.44 -12.41
C ARG A 410 22.81 -18.96 -12.30
N ASP A 411 23.99 -19.43 -11.90
CA ASP A 411 24.25 -20.86 -11.85
C ASP A 411 23.26 -21.56 -10.90
N HIS A 412 22.79 -22.76 -11.26
CA HIS A 412 21.73 -23.48 -10.53
C HIS A 412 20.38 -22.74 -10.38
N SER A 413 20.10 -21.70 -11.17
CA SER A 413 18.76 -21.11 -11.30
C SER A 413 18.00 -21.69 -12.50
N PRO A 414 16.73 -22.13 -12.36
CA PRO A 414 16.04 -22.91 -13.39
C PRO A 414 15.48 -22.12 -14.57
N PHE A 415 15.47 -20.77 -14.53
CA PHE A 415 14.92 -19.97 -15.63
C PHE A 415 15.76 -20.08 -16.92
N GLY A 416 15.09 -20.39 -18.03
CA GLY A 416 15.70 -20.54 -19.35
C GLY A 416 15.81 -19.21 -20.11
N GLU A 417 14.66 -18.66 -20.48
CA GLU A 417 14.53 -17.45 -21.30
C GLU A 417 14.37 -16.18 -20.45
N ILE A 418 14.81 -15.06 -21.01
CA ILE A 418 14.67 -13.72 -20.41
C ILE A 418 13.57 -12.98 -21.17
N ARG A 419 12.59 -12.46 -20.44
CA ARG A 419 11.50 -11.65 -21.00
C ARG A 419 11.92 -10.18 -21.07
N PHE A 420 11.54 -9.48 -22.13
CA PHE A 420 11.89 -8.07 -22.36
C PHE A 420 10.66 -7.16 -22.40
N GLY A 421 10.83 -5.92 -21.93
CA GLY A 421 9.81 -4.86 -21.97
C GLY A 421 8.91 -4.80 -20.72
N SER A 422 8.32 -3.62 -20.47
CA SER A 422 7.33 -3.43 -19.41
C SER A 422 5.98 -4.04 -19.82
N LYS A 423 5.33 -4.82 -18.95
CA LYS A 423 3.89 -5.08 -19.10
C LYS A 423 3.19 -3.73 -19.15
N GLY A 424 2.66 -3.37 -20.32
CA GLY A 424 1.90 -2.14 -20.49
C GLY A 424 0.72 -2.12 -19.53
N ALA A 425 0.52 -0.97 -18.88
CA ALA A 425 -0.82 -0.54 -18.49
C ALA A 425 -1.73 -0.75 -19.70
N SER A 426 -2.75 -1.60 -19.52
CA SER A 426 -3.83 -1.80 -20.49
C SER A 426 -5.05 -1.00 -20.05
#